data_AF-A0A7C6J0P4-F1
#
_entry.id   AF-A0A7C6J0P4-F1
#
_cell.length_a   1.000
_cell.length_b   1.000
_cell.length_c   1.000
_cell.angle_alpha   90.00
_cell.angle_beta   90.00
_cell.angle_gamma   90.00
#
_symmetry.space_group_name_H-M   'P 1'
#
loop_
_entity.id
_entity.type
_entity.pdbx_description
1 polymer ?
#
loop_
_entity_poly.entity_id
_entity_poly.type
_entity_poly.pdbx_seq_one_letter_code
_entity_poly.pdbx_strand_id
1 'polypeptide(L)'
;MGGPNCNLFEEGKIPPCSNLLGSDNPIIKDGKVIFRNFNRFFYFISLNSHSKNPEINLNIQISLYNYLIGLFLILIEQDQSELQKKPKIHDDEQINNFIYECLEKPPLIKNNFDATLILTYSNQNAILNPFTYNLKISPLSFLILFVINRFENHPGLFFVNNSYVTEDLINYVLAEMHFEL
;
A
#
# COMPACT_ATOMS: atom_id res chain seq x y z
N MET A 1 -28.09 -38.41 -21.73
CA MET A 1 -27.60 -37.06 -21.37
C MET A 1 -26.55 -37.26 -20.30
N GLY A 2 -25.27 -37.05 -20.63
CA GLY A 2 -24.21 -37.05 -19.61
C GLY A 2 -24.33 -35.78 -18.79
N GLY A 3 -24.36 -35.91 -17.46
CA GLY A 3 -24.30 -34.74 -16.58
C GLY A 3 -23.03 -33.93 -16.84
N PRO A 4 -22.99 -32.64 -16.44
CA PRO A 4 -21.77 -31.85 -16.55
C PRO A 4 -20.61 -32.59 -15.86
N ASN A 5 -19.47 -32.69 -16.54
CA ASN A 5 -18.27 -33.30 -15.97
C ASN A 5 -17.84 -32.47 -14.76
N CYS A 6 -17.94 -33.06 -13.56
CA CYS A 6 -17.55 -32.40 -12.32
C CYS A 6 -16.01 -32.26 -12.17
N ASN A 7 -15.22 -32.94 -13.00
CA ASN A 7 -13.76 -32.94 -12.97
C ASN A 7 -13.18 -32.07 -14.10
N LEU A 8 -13.45 -30.76 -14.06
CA LEU A 8 -13.04 -29.81 -15.11
C LEU A 8 -11.51 -29.67 -15.27
N PHE A 9 -10.70 -30.22 -14.34
CA PHE A 9 -9.25 -30.02 -14.25
C PHE A 9 -8.43 -31.30 -14.00
N GLU A 10 -9.01 -32.46 -14.30
CA GLU A 10 -8.33 -33.76 -14.13
C GLU A 10 -6.96 -33.77 -14.85
N GLU A 11 -5.95 -34.34 -14.19
CA GLU A 11 -4.54 -34.37 -14.63
C GLU A 11 -3.84 -33.01 -14.73
N GLY A 12 -4.39 -31.95 -14.12
CA GLY A 12 -3.76 -30.64 -14.12
C GLY A 12 -3.99 -29.85 -15.40
N LYS A 13 -5.02 -30.18 -16.19
CA LYS A 13 -5.25 -29.57 -17.51
C LYS A 13 -6.14 -28.34 -17.43
N ILE A 14 -5.63 -27.22 -17.95
CA ILE A 14 -6.39 -25.97 -18.09
C ILE A 14 -7.27 -26.05 -19.37
N PRO A 15 -8.56 -25.72 -19.32
CA PRO A 15 -9.41 -25.66 -20.50
C PRO A 15 -8.89 -24.66 -21.55
N PRO A 16 -8.93 -24.99 -22.86
CA PRO A 16 -8.43 -24.10 -23.92
C PRO A 16 -9.07 -22.71 -23.94
N CYS A 17 -10.31 -22.57 -23.45
CA CYS A 17 -11.03 -21.31 -23.36
C CYS A 17 -10.46 -20.34 -22.30
N SER A 18 -9.68 -20.82 -21.33
CA SER A 18 -9.04 -19.97 -20.32
C SER A 18 -8.04 -18.98 -20.93
N ASN A 19 -7.33 -19.40 -21.98
CA ASN A 19 -6.40 -18.54 -22.73
C ASN A 19 -7.11 -17.38 -23.46
N LEU A 20 -8.37 -17.56 -23.86
CA LEU A 20 -9.15 -16.54 -24.56
C LEU A 20 -9.67 -15.44 -23.62
N LEU A 21 -9.74 -15.74 -22.32
CA LEU A 21 -10.24 -14.81 -21.30
C LEU A 21 -9.12 -14.04 -20.58
N GLY A 22 -7.87 -14.18 -21.02
CA GLY A 22 -6.73 -13.46 -20.44
C GLY A 22 -6.43 -13.86 -19.00
N SER A 23 -6.72 -15.10 -18.61
CA SER A 23 -6.40 -15.58 -17.27
C SER A 23 -4.88 -15.78 -17.16
N ASP A 24 -4.22 -14.98 -16.34
CA ASP A 24 -2.80 -15.13 -16.02
C ASP A 24 -2.58 -16.40 -15.15
N ASN A 25 -2.56 -17.54 -15.85
CA ASN A 25 -2.03 -18.86 -15.52
C ASN A 25 -2.12 -19.36 -14.06
N PRO A 26 -2.87 -20.46 -13.80
CA PRO A 26 -2.48 -21.34 -12.71
C PRO A 26 -1.18 -22.10 -13.06
N ILE A 27 -0.41 -22.46 -12.02
CA ILE A 27 0.78 -23.31 -12.13
C ILE A 27 0.33 -24.77 -12.18
N ILE A 28 0.88 -25.57 -13.10
CA ILE A 28 0.66 -27.03 -13.10
C ILE A 28 1.85 -27.70 -12.40
N LYS A 29 1.60 -28.45 -11.34
CA LYS A 29 2.63 -29.19 -10.61
C LYS A 29 2.06 -30.50 -10.08
N ASP A 30 2.77 -31.61 -10.32
CA ASP A 30 2.41 -32.95 -9.83
C ASP A 30 0.96 -33.38 -10.19
N GLY A 31 0.49 -33.02 -11.39
CA GLY A 31 -0.85 -33.33 -11.87
C GLY A 31 -1.97 -32.47 -11.26
N LYS A 32 -1.62 -31.44 -10.48
CA LYS A 32 -2.54 -30.48 -9.87
C LYS A 32 -2.50 -29.13 -10.56
N VAL A 33 -3.64 -28.43 -10.56
CA VAL A 33 -3.73 -27.03 -10.97
C VAL A 33 -3.67 -26.13 -9.73
N ILE A 34 -2.69 -25.23 -9.70
CA ILE A 34 -2.45 -24.31 -8.57
C ILE A 34 -2.82 -22.89 -8.98
N PHE A 35 -3.89 -22.36 -8.41
CA PHE A 35 -4.27 -20.95 -8.57
C PHE A 35 -3.55 -20.10 -7.53
N ARG A 36 -2.72 -19.17 -7.99
CA ARG A 36 -1.96 -18.27 -7.14
C ARG A 36 -2.85 -17.15 -6.60
N ASN A 37 -2.65 -16.79 -5.34
CA ASN A 37 -3.23 -15.58 -4.81
C ASN A 37 -2.36 -14.37 -5.21
N PHE A 38 -2.92 -13.50 -6.06
CA PHE A 38 -2.29 -12.25 -6.49
C PHE A 38 -2.71 -11.05 -5.63
N ASN A 39 -3.57 -11.25 -4.62
CA ASN A 39 -4.00 -10.18 -3.73
C ASN A 39 -2.82 -9.65 -2.89
N ARG A 40 -2.65 -8.33 -2.84
CA ARG A 40 -1.58 -7.61 -2.15
C ARG A 40 -2.12 -6.33 -1.53
N PHE A 41 -1.52 -5.93 -0.42
CA PHE A 41 -1.70 -4.62 0.18
C PHE A 41 -0.61 -3.65 -0.28
N PHE A 42 -1.03 -2.41 -0.51
CA PHE A 42 -0.18 -1.29 -0.88
C PHE A 42 -0.58 -0.07 -0.04
N TYR A 43 0.40 0.78 0.26
CA TYR A 43 0.24 1.95 1.11
C TYR A 43 0.75 3.18 0.39
N PHE A 44 0.01 4.28 0.43
CA PHE A 44 0.40 5.51 -0.25
C PHE A 44 0.17 6.75 0.61
N ILE A 45 0.95 7.78 0.33
CA ILE A 45 0.60 9.16 0.64
C ILE A 45 0.30 9.89 -0.67
N SER A 46 -0.78 10.64 -0.68
CA SER A 46 -1.18 11.43 -1.83
C SER A 46 -1.36 12.89 -1.45
N LEU A 47 -1.03 13.76 -2.39
CA LEU A 47 -1.23 15.20 -2.33
C LEU A 47 -1.92 15.63 -3.61
N ASN A 48 -3.01 16.38 -3.48
CA ASN A 48 -3.67 17.06 -4.59
C ASN A 48 -3.72 18.56 -4.29
N SER A 49 -3.09 19.37 -5.14
CA SER A 49 -3.13 20.82 -4.99
C SER A 49 -4.41 21.41 -5.59
N HIS A 50 -5.02 22.37 -4.89
CA HIS A 50 -6.18 23.10 -5.43
C HIS A 50 -5.80 24.32 -6.29
N SER A 51 -4.50 24.56 -6.52
CA SER A 51 -4.05 25.68 -7.35
C SER A 51 -4.20 25.37 -8.83
N LYS A 52 -4.85 26.27 -9.57
CA LYS A 52 -5.05 26.15 -11.02
C LYS A 52 -3.75 26.26 -11.85
N ASN A 53 -2.59 26.58 -11.25
CA ASN A 53 -1.29 26.63 -11.94
C ASN A 53 -0.09 26.76 -10.97
N PRO A 54 0.87 25.82 -10.99
CA PRO A 54 0.77 24.46 -11.50
C PRO A 54 -0.17 23.61 -10.63
N GLU A 55 -0.89 22.67 -11.24
CA GLU A 55 -1.56 21.60 -10.51
C GLU A 55 -0.52 20.52 -10.17
N ILE A 56 -0.34 20.27 -8.88
CA ILE A 56 0.57 19.25 -8.36
C ILE A 56 -0.30 18.14 -7.78
N ASN A 57 -0.29 17.00 -8.47
CA ASN A 57 -0.86 15.75 -7.99
C ASN A 57 0.27 14.75 -7.80
N LEU A 58 0.31 14.15 -6.62
CA LEU A 58 1.36 13.24 -6.22
C LEU A 58 0.71 12.06 -5.51
N ASN A 59 1.18 10.87 -5.86
CA ASN A 59 0.81 9.63 -5.18
C ASN A 59 2.09 8.81 -5.05
N ILE A 60 2.61 8.74 -3.84
CA ILE A 60 3.87 8.08 -3.51
C ILE A 60 3.56 6.86 -2.68
N GLN A 61 4.09 5.72 -3.12
CA GLN A 61 4.03 4.50 -2.34
C GLN A 61 4.99 4.57 -1.13
N ILE A 62 4.52 4.12 0.02
CA ILE A 62 5.26 4.04 1.28
C ILE A 62 5.21 2.61 1.83
N SER A 63 6.07 2.31 2.80
CA SER A 63 6.02 1.04 3.54
C SER A 63 4.86 1.01 4.53
N LEU A 64 4.49 -0.19 4.98
CA LEU A 64 3.54 -0.38 6.07
C LEU A 64 3.98 0.37 7.33
N TYR A 65 5.28 0.37 7.63
CA TYR A 65 5.81 1.04 8.81
C TYR A 65 5.57 2.56 8.77
N ASN A 66 5.85 3.22 7.64
CA ASN A 66 5.51 4.63 7.46
C ASN A 66 3.98 4.87 7.47
N TYR A 67 3.19 3.93 6.96
CA TYR A 67 1.73 4.02 7.00
C TYR A 67 1.21 4.03 8.45
N LEU A 68 1.76 3.16 9.31
CA LEU A 68 1.43 3.12 10.74
C LEU A 68 1.85 4.39 11.47
N ILE A 69 3.02 4.96 11.16
CA ILE A 69 3.41 6.29 11.65
C ILE A 69 2.37 7.33 11.24
N GLY A 70 1.88 7.28 10.01
CA GLY A 70 0.83 8.18 9.53
C GLY A 70 -0.46 8.10 10.36
N LEU A 71 -0.92 6.88 10.66
CA LEU A 71 -2.05 6.68 11.57
C LEU A 71 -1.78 7.27 12.96
N PHE A 72 -0.56 7.08 13.47
CA PHE A 72 -0.17 7.60 14.77
C PHE A 72 -0.13 9.14 14.82
N LEU A 73 0.36 9.79 13.75
CA LEU A 73 0.36 11.25 13.63
C LEU A 73 -1.06 11.81 13.62
N ILE A 74 -2.02 11.16 12.95
CA ILE A 74 -3.43 11.55 12.99
C ILE A 74 -3.94 11.55 14.45
N LEU A 75 -3.60 10.53 15.24
CA LEU A 75 -4.02 10.44 16.63
C LEU A 75 -3.40 11.55 17.49
N ILE A 76 -2.10 11.84 17.31
CA ILE A 76 -1.43 12.95 18.02
C ILE A 76 -2.05 14.30 17.67
N GLU A 77 -2.38 14.53 16.40
CA GLU A 77 -2.99 15.78 15.96
C GLU A 77 -4.41 15.95 16.51
N GLN A 78 -5.13 14.85 16.75
CA GLN A 78 -6.45 14.86 17.39
C GLN A 78 -6.37 15.02 18.92
N ASP A 79 -5.36 14.44 19.57
CA ASP A 79 -5.13 14.54 21.01
C ASP A 79 -3.64 14.77 21.32
N GLN A 80 -3.29 16.04 21.53
CA GLN A 80 -1.92 16.46 21.85
C GLN A 80 -1.41 15.96 23.21
N SER A 81 -2.28 15.41 24.07
CA SER A 81 -1.83 14.86 25.36
C SER A 81 -0.94 13.63 25.17
N GLU A 82 -1.11 12.88 24.07
CA GLU A 82 -0.25 11.74 23.73
C GLU A 82 1.20 12.17 23.42
N LEU A 83 1.39 13.37 22.87
CA LEU A 83 2.73 13.91 22.59
C LEU A 83 3.52 14.18 23.89
N GLN A 84 2.84 14.55 24.98
CA GLN A 84 3.49 14.82 26.27
C GLN A 84 4.17 13.60 26.86
N LYS A 85 3.71 12.40 26.52
CA LYS A 85 4.30 11.12 26.96
C LYS A 85 5.63 10.82 26.26
N LYS A 86 5.98 11.59 25.23
CA LYS A 86 7.15 11.38 24.35
C LYS A 86 7.33 9.91 23.93
N PRO A 87 6.29 9.25 23.38
CA PRO A 87 6.42 7.87 22.93
C PRO A 87 7.48 7.73 21.82
N LYS A 88 8.18 6.60 21.77
CA LYS A 88 9.07 6.32 20.63
C LYS A 88 8.21 6.13 19.38
N ILE A 89 8.36 7.02 18.39
CA ILE A 89 7.58 6.99 17.14
C ILE A 89 8.32 6.20 16.07
N HIS A 90 9.65 6.30 16.08
CA HIS A 90 10.50 5.64 15.10
C HIS A 90 11.72 5.00 15.78
N ASP A 91 12.17 3.84 15.27
CA ASP A 91 13.31 3.12 15.82
C ASP A 91 14.65 3.83 15.65
N ASP A 92 14.89 4.42 14.49
CA ASP A 92 15.99 5.35 14.24
C ASP A 92 15.81 6.66 15.01
N GLU A 93 16.81 7.02 15.82
CA GLU A 93 16.79 8.18 16.69
C GLU A 93 16.79 9.51 15.92
N GLN A 94 17.50 9.58 14.79
CA GLN A 94 17.54 10.80 13.97
C GLN A 94 16.16 11.07 13.36
N ILE A 95 15.52 10.03 12.82
CA ILE A 95 14.17 10.13 12.26
C ILE A 95 13.16 10.45 13.37
N ASN A 96 13.26 9.78 14.52
CA ASN A 96 12.38 10.05 15.65
C ASN A 96 12.48 11.52 16.11
N ASN A 97 13.70 12.04 16.26
CA ASN A 97 13.91 13.43 16.64
C ASN A 97 13.39 14.40 15.58
N PHE A 98 13.59 14.12 14.29
CA PHE A 98 13.01 14.90 13.20
C PHE A 98 11.48 14.98 13.29
N ILE A 99 10.80 13.86 13.58
CA ILE A 99 9.34 13.84 13.77
C ILE A 99 8.94 14.77 14.92
N TYR A 100 9.61 14.67 16.07
CA TYR A 100 9.35 15.53 17.23
C TYR A 100 9.59 17.00 16.93
N GLU A 101 10.67 17.35 16.25
CA GLU A 101 10.96 18.71 15.83
C GLU A 101 9.85 19.29 14.95
N CYS A 102 9.33 18.50 14.01
CA CYS A 102 8.21 18.91 13.16
C CYS A 102 6.92 19.10 13.96
N LEU A 103 6.66 18.25 14.95
CA LEU A 103 5.44 18.33 15.77
C LEU A 103 5.49 19.51 16.77
N GLU A 104 6.63 19.73 17.41
CA GLU A 104 6.82 20.83 18.37
C GLU A 104 6.98 22.20 17.69
N LYS A 105 7.63 22.23 16.51
CA LYS A 105 7.88 23.43 15.72
C LYS A 105 7.50 23.21 14.25
N PRO A 106 6.20 23.21 13.92
CA PRO A 106 5.75 22.96 12.57
C PRO A 106 6.37 23.94 11.56
N PRO A 107 6.93 23.46 10.44
CA PRO A 107 7.38 24.33 9.38
C PRO A 107 6.20 25.12 8.79
N LEU A 108 6.49 26.32 8.28
CA LEU A 108 5.47 27.16 7.67
C LEU A 108 5.05 26.57 6.31
N ILE A 109 3.92 25.87 6.28
CA ILE A 109 3.35 25.30 5.04
C ILE A 109 2.36 26.30 4.45
N LYS A 110 2.77 26.99 3.37
CA LYS A 110 1.98 28.06 2.72
C LYS A 110 0.99 27.56 1.66
N ASN A 111 1.01 26.27 1.31
CA ASN A 111 0.23 25.73 0.21
C ASN A 111 -1.04 25.07 0.72
N ASN A 112 -2.16 25.36 0.04
CA ASN A 112 -3.45 24.72 0.31
C ASN A 112 -3.60 23.48 -0.58
N PHE A 113 -3.23 22.32 -0.04
CA PHE A 113 -3.38 21.03 -0.71
C PHE A 113 -4.15 20.05 0.19
N ASP A 114 -4.91 19.16 -0.43
CA ASP A 114 -5.49 18.02 0.27
C ASP A 114 -4.47 16.90 0.30
N ALA A 115 -4.13 16.43 1.50
CA ALA A 115 -3.28 15.26 1.68
C ALA A 115 -4.10 14.07 2.19
N THR A 116 -3.76 12.88 1.68
CA THR A 116 -4.44 11.63 2.00
C THR A 116 -3.44 10.51 2.28
N LEU A 117 -3.71 9.72 3.31
CA LEU A 117 -3.07 8.43 3.58
C LEU A 117 -3.97 7.32 3.05
N ILE A 118 -3.43 6.45 2.19
CA ILE A 118 -4.20 5.50 1.39
C ILE A 118 -3.73 4.08 1.68
N LEU A 119 -4.69 3.19 1.95
CA LEU A 119 -4.51 1.75 2.00
C LEU A 119 -5.28 1.13 0.83
N THR A 120 -4.60 0.32 0.03
CA THR A 120 -5.18 -0.35 -1.12
C THR A 120 -4.95 -1.85 -1.03
N TYR A 121 -6.01 -2.63 -1.13
CA TYR A 121 -5.95 -4.06 -1.39
C TYR A 121 -6.26 -4.28 -2.87
N SER A 122 -5.32 -4.88 -3.61
CA SER A 122 -5.39 -5.06 -5.06
C SER A 122 -4.85 -6.42 -5.48
N ASN A 123 -5.28 -6.93 -6.62
CA ASN A 123 -4.84 -8.22 -7.17
C ASN A 123 -4.15 -8.08 -8.53
N GLN A 124 -3.44 -6.97 -8.74
CA GLN A 124 -2.80 -6.61 -10.02
C GLN A 124 -3.77 -6.35 -11.19
N ASN A 125 -5.10 -6.43 -10.98
CA ASN A 125 -6.05 -6.02 -12.02
C ASN A 125 -6.09 -4.50 -12.21
N ALA A 126 -6.07 -4.09 -13.48
CA ALA A 126 -6.05 -2.69 -13.90
C ALA A 126 -7.43 -1.99 -13.90
N ILE A 127 -8.53 -2.70 -13.62
CA ILE A 127 -9.87 -2.14 -13.77
C ILE A 127 -10.34 -1.45 -12.48
N LEU A 128 -10.26 -2.11 -11.31
CA LEU A 128 -10.65 -1.56 -10.00
C LEU A 128 -9.98 -2.36 -8.87
N ASN A 129 -9.47 -1.66 -7.87
CA ASN A 129 -9.01 -2.30 -6.63
C ASN A 129 -10.23 -2.80 -5.84
N PRO A 130 -10.23 -4.05 -5.34
CA PRO A 130 -11.35 -4.55 -4.54
C PRO A 130 -11.63 -3.72 -3.27
N PHE A 131 -10.60 -3.08 -2.71
CA PHE A 131 -10.76 -2.21 -1.55
C PHE A 131 -9.70 -1.10 -1.55
N THR A 132 -10.17 0.13 -1.30
CA THR A 132 -9.32 1.30 -1.06
C THR A 132 -9.89 2.07 0.12
N TYR A 133 -9.04 2.41 1.08
CA TYR A 133 -9.39 3.23 2.22
C TYR A 133 -8.53 4.50 2.23
N ASN A 134 -9.20 5.65 2.30
CA ASN A 134 -8.60 6.97 2.19
C ASN A 134 -8.83 7.74 3.49
N LEU A 135 -7.76 8.15 4.15
CA LEU A 135 -7.78 8.98 5.34
C LEU A 135 -7.22 10.36 5.02
N LYS A 136 -7.96 11.42 5.32
CA LYS A 136 -7.41 12.77 5.26
C LYS A 136 -6.34 12.94 6.34
N ILE A 137 -5.20 13.49 5.96
CA ILE A 137 -4.10 13.84 6.87
C ILE A 137 -3.78 15.33 6.75
N SER A 138 -3.18 15.90 7.78
CA SER A 138 -2.73 17.29 7.71
C SER A 138 -1.56 17.46 6.71
N PRO A 139 -1.34 18.68 6.21
CA PRO A 139 -0.13 19.01 5.45
C PRO A 139 1.18 18.69 6.21
N LEU A 140 1.17 18.81 7.54
CA LEU A 140 2.31 18.49 8.40
C LEU A 140 2.59 16.99 8.39
N SER A 141 1.56 16.18 8.65
CA SER A 141 1.64 14.73 8.60
C SER A 141 2.14 14.24 7.24
N PHE A 142 1.63 14.81 6.13
CA PHE A 142 2.14 14.50 4.79
C PHE A 142 3.64 14.80 4.65
N LEU A 143 4.09 15.97 5.09
CA LEU A 143 5.49 16.37 5.00
C LEU A 143 6.39 15.43 5.79
N ILE A 144 6.01 15.09 7.02
CA ILE A 144 6.75 14.14 7.86
C ILE A 144 6.87 12.81 7.12
N LEU A 145 5.75 12.24 6.68
CA LEU A 145 5.71 10.97 5.97
C LEU A 145 6.54 10.98 4.68
N PHE A 146 6.49 12.08 3.92
CA PHE A 146 7.29 12.24 2.72
C PHE A 146 8.78 12.20 3.02
N VAL A 147 9.23 12.95 4.03
CA VAL A 147 10.65 13.02 4.39
C VAL A 147 11.15 11.68 4.95
N ILE A 148 10.43 11.05 5.87
CA ILE A 148 10.86 9.75 6.43
C ILE A 148 10.89 8.65 5.37
N ASN A 149 9.97 8.69 4.40
CA ASN A 149 10.00 7.75 3.28
C ASN A 149 11.23 7.95 2.38
N ARG A 150 11.79 9.16 2.29
CA ARG A 150 13.08 9.38 1.62
C ARG A 150 14.25 8.89 2.47
N PHE A 151 14.17 8.98 3.81
CA PHE A 151 15.19 8.45 4.72
C PHE A 151 15.22 6.92 4.80
N GLU A 152 14.08 6.25 4.62
CA GLU A 152 13.98 4.78 4.58
C GLU A 152 14.88 4.15 3.52
N ASN A 153 15.24 4.93 2.50
CA ASN A 153 16.20 4.57 1.46
C ASN A 153 15.88 3.25 0.73
N HIS A 154 14.60 2.87 0.65
CA HIS A 154 14.16 1.63 0.03
C HIS A 154 14.05 1.80 -1.50
N PRO A 155 14.90 1.12 -2.31
CA PRO A 155 14.94 1.31 -3.77
C PRO A 155 13.58 1.13 -4.47
N GLY A 156 12.81 0.13 -4.04
CA GLY A 156 11.48 -0.16 -4.58
C GLY A 156 10.43 0.94 -4.35
N LEU A 157 10.64 1.85 -3.40
CA LEU A 157 9.72 2.94 -3.05
C LEU A 157 10.20 4.33 -3.53
N PHE A 158 11.43 4.42 -4.05
CA PHE A 158 11.98 5.68 -4.55
C PHE A 158 11.44 6.06 -5.92
N PHE A 159 11.38 5.08 -6.82
CA PHE A 159 10.82 5.27 -8.14
C PHE A 159 9.30 5.35 -8.00
N VAL A 160 8.64 6.15 -8.84
CA VAL A 160 7.16 6.25 -8.91
C VAL A 160 6.55 4.97 -9.52
N ASN A 161 7.17 3.82 -9.22
CA ASN A 161 6.66 2.51 -9.51
C ASN A 161 5.64 2.15 -8.43
N ASN A 162 4.42 2.65 -8.60
CA ASN A 162 3.27 2.45 -7.70
C ASN A 162 2.68 1.03 -7.78
N SER A 163 3.55 0.03 -7.95
CA SER A 163 3.21 -1.39 -8.04
C SER A 163 4.22 -2.29 -7.33
N TYR A 164 5.17 -1.71 -6.60
CA TYR A 164 6.15 -2.48 -5.86
C TYR A 164 5.48 -3.18 -4.68
N VAL A 165 5.43 -4.51 -4.66
CA VAL A 165 4.87 -5.22 -3.51
C VAL A 165 5.92 -5.24 -2.41
N THR A 166 5.63 -4.59 -1.29
CA THR A 166 6.49 -4.56 -0.10
C THR A 166 6.51 -5.93 0.58
N GLU A 167 7.66 -6.27 1.18
CA GLU A 167 7.95 -7.51 1.89
C GLU A 167 7.29 -7.58 3.28
N ASP A 168 6.05 -7.10 3.39
CA ASP A 168 5.30 -7.15 4.64
C ASP A 168 4.77 -8.57 4.90
N LEU A 169 4.72 -8.98 6.17
CA LEU A 169 4.22 -10.31 6.57
C LEU A 169 2.85 -10.63 5.95
N ILE A 170 1.95 -9.63 5.90
CA ILE A 170 0.63 -9.82 5.29
C ILE A 170 0.71 -10.16 3.81
N ASN A 171 1.64 -9.55 3.07
CA ASN A 171 1.84 -9.82 1.64
C ASN A 171 2.50 -11.18 1.42
N TYR A 172 3.37 -11.64 2.32
CA TYR A 172 3.88 -13.01 2.31
C TYR A 172 2.77 -14.03 2.55
N VAL A 173 1.98 -13.86 3.62
CA VAL A 173 0.84 -14.74 3.92
C VAL A 173 -0.13 -14.80 2.74
N LEU A 174 -0.47 -13.64 2.16
CA LEU A 174 -1.33 -13.60 0.98
C LEU A 174 -0.69 -14.34 -0.21
N ALA A 175 0.62 -14.19 -0.44
CA ALA A 175 1.30 -14.88 -1.53
C ALA A 175 1.38 -16.40 -1.34
N GLU A 176 1.44 -16.88 -0.09
CA GLU A 176 1.45 -18.30 0.27
C GLU A 176 0.08 -18.96 0.12
N MET A 177 -1.01 -18.20 0.29
CA MET A 177 -2.35 -18.70 0.04
C MET A 177 -2.50 -19.10 -1.43
N HIS A 178 -2.88 -20.35 -1.66
CA HIS A 178 -3.15 -20.87 -3.00
C HIS A 178 -4.29 -21.88 -2.93
N PHE A 179 -4.89 -22.12 -4.08
CA PHE A 179 -5.92 -23.14 -4.22
C PHE A 179 -5.42 -24.24 -5.15
N GLU A 180 -5.45 -25.49 -4.67
CA GLU A 180 -5.05 -26.67 -5.43
C GLU A 180 -6.30 -27.45 -5.87
N LEU A 181 -6.35 -27.81 -7.15
CA LEU A 181 -7.31 -28.74 -7.74
C LEU A 181 -6.61 -30.02 -8.21
#